data_AF-A0A1G0PAJ1-F1
#
_entry.id   AF-A0A1G0PAJ1-F1
#
_cell.length_a   1.000
_cell.length_b   1.000
_cell.length_c   1.000
_cell.angle_alpha   90.00
_cell.angle_beta   90.00
_cell.angle_gamma   90.00
#
_symmetry.space_group_name_H-M   'P 1'
#
loop_
_entity.id
_entity.type
_entity.pdbx_description
1 polymer ?
#
loop_
_entity_poly.entity_id
_entity_poly.type
_entity_poly.pdbx_seq_one_letter_code
_entity_poly.pdbx_strand_id
1 'polypeptide(L)'
;MTRRRPAEALERKLDTLPDRPGVYLWKDAAGTVVYVGKAKSLRQRVRSYLTADDDQSPKHRLLLKLIADVDTIVVPSEPGALLLENNLIKEYQPRFNIRLRDDKSYPSIAVTLEEPFPRVLVVRRLNLPGARYFGPYTDVAVLRSTLQVIRRIFTVRSCHYDLPGEAPDRPCLDYHIHRCLAPCVAYQTQAEYQRMIDDVVAFLEGKTVDVRTRLRERMDQAAARLEFERAAEIRNALKWLDQLEQPQVVEKVGGGDADAIGFARDGDDAAGVVLRVRDGKIVAREQRLLHNLAEEPDEAVLSAFLVRYYVPLEARAPQALLPFTPADFEELTQLLPDHTFAVPQRGPRARLVTLADQNARHLLESLLIESFVTDERAEDPVYALGRDLGLTVVPRAITCVDISTNQGRDTVGSLVWFEAGRPKKSEYRHFRIKGEGQQDDYAGIREVLSRFVRRRLEEQKPLPDLFVIDGGKGQLGAAAAVLAEQGIQPANIISLAKREE
;
A
#
# COMPACT_ATOMS: atom_id res chain seq x y z
N MET A 1 1.04 -23.03 -35.43
CA MET A 1 1.56 -21.76 -34.90
C MET A 1 2.95 -21.54 -35.46
N THR A 2 3.08 -20.61 -36.40
CA THR A 2 4.32 -20.31 -37.13
C THR A 2 5.29 -19.60 -36.20
N ARG A 3 6.41 -20.25 -35.85
CA ARG A 3 7.57 -19.62 -35.19
C ARG A 3 8.03 -18.45 -36.07
N ARG A 4 7.81 -17.19 -35.64
CA ARG A 4 8.42 -16.03 -36.31
C ARG A 4 9.93 -16.18 -36.11
N ARG A 5 10.67 -16.46 -37.19
CA ARG A 5 12.13 -16.36 -37.17
C ARG A 5 12.51 -14.93 -36.79
N PRO A 6 13.46 -14.72 -35.87
CA PRO A 6 14.03 -13.38 -35.66
C PRO A 6 14.57 -12.85 -37.00
N ALA A 7 14.53 -11.53 -37.21
CA ALA A 7 15.05 -10.94 -38.44
C ALA A 7 16.49 -11.38 -38.67
N GLU A 8 16.91 -11.67 -39.91
CA GLU A 8 18.26 -12.18 -40.24
C GLU A 8 19.40 -11.38 -39.60
N ALA A 9 19.20 -10.08 -39.36
CA ALA A 9 20.15 -9.20 -38.68
C ALA A 9 20.38 -9.57 -37.20
N LEU A 10 19.33 -9.99 -36.48
CA LEU A 10 19.42 -10.43 -35.08
C LEU A 10 20.13 -11.78 -34.98
N GLU A 11 19.84 -12.72 -35.89
CA GLU A 11 20.56 -14.01 -35.96
C GLU A 11 22.06 -13.83 -36.14
N ARG A 12 22.49 -12.93 -37.04
CA ARG A 12 23.92 -12.62 -37.23
C ARG A 12 24.57 -12.03 -35.97
N LYS A 13 23.88 -11.13 -35.26
CA LYS A 13 24.39 -10.58 -34.00
C LYS A 13 24.58 -11.67 -32.94
N LEU A 14 23.63 -12.59 -32.82
CA LEU A 14 23.67 -13.70 -31.86
C LEU A 14 24.87 -14.65 -32.06
N ASP A 15 25.34 -14.80 -33.31
CA ASP A 15 26.50 -15.64 -33.62
C ASP A 15 27.84 -14.97 -33.28
N THR A 16 27.88 -13.64 -33.29
CA THR A 16 29.08 -12.86 -32.99
C THR A 16 29.27 -12.56 -31.49
N LEU A 17 28.35 -12.99 -30.63
CA LEU A 17 28.40 -12.65 -29.21
C LEU A 17 29.65 -13.24 -28.51
N PRO A 18 30.35 -12.44 -27.69
CA PRO A 18 31.52 -12.90 -26.96
C PRO A 18 31.14 -13.78 -25.77
N ASP A 19 32.03 -14.72 -25.44
CA ASP A 19 31.94 -15.53 -24.22
C ASP A 19 32.68 -14.82 -23.07
N ARG A 20 32.17 -13.65 -22.70
CA ARG A 20 32.74 -12.77 -21.66
C ARG A 20 31.62 -12.18 -20.80
N PRO A 21 31.93 -11.75 -19.57
CA PRO A 21 30.97 -11.05 -18.73
C PRO A 21 30.60 -9.71 -19.34
N GLY A 22 29.36 -9.30 -19.15
CA GLY A 22 28.81 -8.12 -19.79
C GLY A 22 27.37 -7.84 -19.45
N VAL A 23 26.88 -6.74 -20.01
CA VAL A 23 25.48 -6.34 -19.95
C VAL A 23 24.89 -6.40 -21.35
N TYR A 24 23.69 -6.95 -21.50
CA TYR A 24 22.94 -6.96 -22.74
C TYR A 24 21.69 -6.08 -22.61
N LEU A 25 21.29 -5.45 -23.71
CA LEU A 25 20.15 -4.56 -23.81
C LEU A 25 19.24 -5.07 -24.91
N TRP A 26 18.06 -5.57 -24.54
CA TRP A 26 17.01 -5.93 -25.49
C TRP A 26 16.27 -4.68 -25.94
N LYS A 27 16.05 -4.56 -27.25
CA LYS A 27 15.35 -3.45 -27.89
C LYS A 27 14.13 -3.90 -28.66
N ASP A 28 13.10 -3.05 -28.71
CA ASP A 28 11.95 -3.26 -29.58
C ASP A 28 12.22 -2.85 -31.05
N ALA A 29 11.23 -3.03 -31.92
CA ALA A 29 11.34 -2.67 -33.34
C ALA A 29 11.53 -1.16 -33.59
N ALA A 30 11.23 -0.30 -32.60
CA ALA A 30 11.48 1.14 -32.65
C ALA A 30 12.87 1.51 -32.12
N GLY A 31 13.66 0.56 -31.62
CA GLY A 31 14.97 0.77 -31.03
C GLY A 31 14.95 1.15 -29.54
N THR A 32 13.78 1.11 -28.89
CA THR A 32 13.62 1.42 -27.46
C THR A 32 14.15 0.28 -26.61
N VAL A 33 14.98 0.57 -25.60
CA VAL A 33 15.47 -0.45 -24.66
C VAL A 33 14.32 -0.91 -23.75
N VAL A 34 13.94 -2.18 -23.87
CA VAL A 34 12.82 -2.77 -23.13
C VAL A 34 13.26 -3.61 -21.94
N TYR A 35 14.49 -4.13 -21.97
CA TYR A 35 15.10 -4.88 -20.87
C TYR A 35 16.63 -4.75 -20.89
N VAL A 36 17.24 -4.67 -19.73
CA VAL A 36 18.69 -4.70 -19.52
C VAL A 36 19.03 -5.86 -18.59
N GLY A 37 20.05 -6.65 -18.89
CA GLY A 37 20.46 -7.73 -18.00
C GLY A 37 21.96 -7.97 -17.99
N LYS A 38 22.49 -8.41 -16.87
CA LYS A 38 23.88 -8.89 -16.75
C LYS A 38 24.04 -10.37 -17.11
N ALA A 39 25.24 -10.74 -17.54
CA ALA A 39 25.59 -12.12 -17.87
C ALA A 39 27.05 -12.42 -17.50
N LYS A 40 27.31 -13.64 -16.99
CA LYS A 40 28.68 -14.20 -16.89
C LYS A 40 29.24 -14.52 -18.28
N SER A 41 28.38 -15.01 -19.17
CA SER A 41 28.63 -15.21 -20.59
C SER A 41 27.51 -14.58 -21.41
N LEU A 42 27.82 -13.50 -22.14
CA LEU A 42 26.86 -12.84 -23.04
C LEU A 42 26.33 -13.82 -24.10
N ARG A 43 27.21 -14.62 -24.71
CA ARG A 43 26.81 -15.62 -25.70
C ARG A 43 25.79 -16.62 -25.17
N GLN A 44 26.06 -17.24 -24.00
CA GLN A 44 25.17 -18.25 -23.45
C GLN A 44 23.85 -17.63 -22.98
N ARG A 45 23.92 -16.49 -22.27
CA ARG A 45 22.76 -15.86 -21.66
C ARG A 45 21.80 -15.28 -22.70
N VAL A 46 22.29 -14.58 -23.71
CA VAL A 46 21.40 -13.98 -24.73
C VAL A 46 20.73 -15.08 -25.56
N ARG A 47 21.46 -16.15 -25.90
CA ARG A 47 20.88 -17.29 -26.62
C ARG A 47 19.81 -18.02 -25.81
N SER A 48 19.96 -18.15 -24.49
CA SER A 48 18.97 -18.85 -23.65
C SER A 48 17.58 -18.22 -23.65
N TYR A 49 17.46 -16.92 -23.97
CA TYR A 49 16.15 -16.28 -24.16
C TYR A 49 15.39 -16.87 -25.37
N LEU A 50 16.11 -17.30 -26.41
CA LEU A 50 15.54 -17.72 -27.69
C LEU A 50 15.32 -19.23 -27.81
N THR A 51 15.98 -20.03 -26.99
CA THR A 51 15.93 -21.51 -27.04
C THR A 51 14.86 -22.15 -26.16
N ALA A 52 14.04 -21.39 -25.44
CA ALA A 52 13.22 -21.97 -24.38
C ALA A 52 11.77 -22.34 -24.80
N ASP A 53 11.36 -23.58 -24.46
CA ASP A 53 10.02 -24.18 -24.66
C ASP A 53 8.99 -23.76 -23.56
N ASP A 54 7.72 -24.16 -23.77
CA ASP A 54 6.41 -23.80 -23.18
C ASP A 54 6.27 -23.43 -21.67
N ASP A 55 7.29 -23.62 -20.83
CA ASP A 55 7.25 -23.33 -19.37
C ASP A 55 7.71 -21.89 -19.03
N GLN A 56 7.79 -21.02 -20.04
CA GLN A 56 8.26 -19.66 -19.86
C GLN A 56 7.27 -18.78 -19.09
N SER A 57 7.82 -17.91 -18.27
CA SER A 57 7.11 -16.90 -17.50
C SER A 57 6.28 -15.98 -18.45
N PRO A 58 5.01 -15.66 -18.16
CA PRO A 58 4.21 -14.68 -18.92
C PRO A 58 4.95 -13.39 -19.30
N LYS A 59 5.77 -12.85 -18.39
CA LYS A 59 6.63 -11.69 -18.64
C LYS A 59 7.64 -11.96 -19.75
N HIS A 60 8.32 -13.10 -19.70
CA HIS A 60 9.31 -13.50 -20.70
C HIS A 60 8.65 -13.75 -22.07
N ARG A 61 7.47 -14.37 -22.14
CA ARG A 61 6.72 -14.53 -23.40
C ARG A 61 6.35 -13.19 -24.03
N LEU A 62 5.98 -12.20 -23.22
CA LEU A 62 5.67 -10.86 -23.71
C LEU A 62 6.93 -10.13 -24.20
N LEU A 63 8.04 -10.26 -23.47
CA LEU A 63 9.33 -9.73 -23.88
C LEU A 63 9.74 -10.30 -25.25
N LEU A 64 9.68 -11.64 -25.44
CA LEU A 64 10.03 -12.29 -26.71
C LEU A 64 9.18 -11.83 -27.90
N LYS A 65 7.94 -11.40 -27.66
CA LYS A 65 7.07 -10.83 -28.71
C LYS A 65 7.48 -9.40 -29.11
N LEU A 66 8.16 -8.68 -28.23
CA LEU A 66 8.51 -7.27 -28.41
C LEU A 66 9.94 -7.07 -28.90
N ILE A 67 10.87 -7.96 -28.53
CA ILE A 67 12.28 -7.81 -28.92
C ILE A 67 12.47 -7.91 -30.44
N ALA A 68 13.29 -7.02 -30.96
CA ALA A 68 13.71 -6.99 -32.36
C ALA A 68 15.23 -6.92 -32.51
N ASP A 69 15.94 -6.37 -31.52
CA ASP A 69 17.39 -6.20 -31.55
C ASP A 69 18.03 -6.38 -30.17
N VAL A 70 19.35 -6.63 -30.16
CA VAL A 70 20.17 -6.72 -28.95
C VAL A 70 21.48 -5.97 -29.11
N ASP A 71 21.83 -5.22 -28.06
CA ASP A 71 23.17 -4.65 -27.88
C ASP A 71 23.86 -5.28 -26.69
N THR A 72 25.19 -5.33 -26.70
CA THR A 72 25.99 -5.88 -25.60
C THR A 72 27.19 -5.01 -25.29
N ILE A 73 27.47 -4.85 -24.00
CA ILE A 73 28.66 -4.16 -23.48
C ILE A 73 29.46 -5.18 -22.68
N VAL A 74 30.68 -5.47 -23.14
CA VAL A 74 31.61 -6.38 -22.44
C VAL A 74 32.28 -5.60 -21.32
N VAL A 75 32.43 -6.24 -20.16
CA VAL A 75 33.12 -5.67 -19.00
C VAL A 75 34.22 -6.63 -18.54
N PRO A 76 35.23 -6.16 -17.79
CA PRO A 76 36.32 -7.02 -17.33
C PRO A 76 35.93 -7.99 -16.21
N SER A 77 34.84 -7.74 -15.46
CA SER A 77 34.46 -8.56 -14.30
C SER A 77 32.95 -8.57 -14.04
N GLU A 78 32.46 -9.60 -13.34
CA GLU A 78 31.05 -9.73 -12.94
C GLU A 78 30.55 -8.61 -12.02
N PRO A 79 31.31 -8.14 -11.00
CA PRO A 79 30.95 -6.93 -10.24
C PRO A 79 30.81 -5.69 -11.12
N GLY A 80 31.68 -5.56 -12.13
CA GLY A 80 31.58 -4.50 -13.12
C GLY A 80 30.29 -4.58 -13.95
N ALA A 81 29.86 -5.80 -14.29
CA ALA A 81 28.60 -6.03 -15.00
C ALA A 81 27.40 -5.63 -14.14
N LEU A 82 27.43 -5.95 -12.84
CA LEU A 82 26.39 -5.62 -11.88
C LEU A 82 26.21 -4.10 -11.71
N LEU A 83 27.31 -3.34 -11.59
CA LEU A 83 27.24 -1.88 -11.53
C LEU A 83 26.79 -1.26 -12.84
N LEU A 84 27.31 -1.73 -13.98
CA LEU A 84 26.93 -1.21 -15.28
C LEU A 84 25.44 -1.46 -15.58
N GLU A 85 24.93 -2.65 -15.25
CA GLU A 85 23.51 -2.98 -15.37
C GLU A 85 22.65 -1.99 -14.56
N ASN A 86 23.02 -1.74 -13.30
CA ASN A 86 22.32 -0.76 -12.46
C ASN A 86 22.28 0.64 -13.13
N ASN A 87 23.41 1.11 -13.64
CA ASN A 87 23.50 2.42 -14.30
C ASN A 87 22.62 2.48 -15.56
N LEU A 88 22.65 1.44 -16.40
CA LEU A 88 21.83 1.37 -17.61
C LEU A 88 20.34 1.24 -17.29
N ILE A 89 19.95 0.54 -16.22
CA ILE A 89 18.55 0.50 -15.80
C ILE A 89 18.08 1.87 -15.29
N LYS A 90 18.95 2.62 -14.60
CA LYS A 90 18.65 4.00 -14.20
C LYS A 90 18.50 4.93 -15.40
N GLU A 91 19.37 4.79 -16.40
CA GLU A 91 19.39 5.59 -17.62
C GLU A 91 18.17 5.31 -18.51
N TYR A 92 17.94 4.05 -18.88
CA TYR A 92 16.92 3.66 -19.85
C TYR A 92 15.54 3.41 -19.25
N GLN A 93 15.45 3.19 -17.93
CA GLN A 93 14.23 2.81 -17.21
C GLN A 93 13.36 1.76 -17.94
N PRO A 94 13.96 0.64 -18.39
CA PRO A 94 13.30 -0.38 -19.20
C PRO A 94 12.06 -0.96 -18.53
N ARG A 95 11.01 -1.16 -19.33
CA ARG A 95 9.69 -1.60 -18.86
C ARG A 95 9.72 -2.93 -18.10
N PHE A 96 10.56 -3.88 -18.51
CA PHE A 96 10.55 -5.23 -17.97
C PHE A 96 11.52 -5.46 -16.80
N ASN A 97 12.38 -4.49 -16.47
CA ASN A 97 13.24 -4.64 -15.30
C ASN A 97 12.47 -4.33 -14.00
N ILE A 98 12.96 -4.90 -12.89
CA ILE A 98 12.60 -4.45 -11.54
C ILE A 98 12.81 -2.94 -11.49
N ARG A 99 11.87 -2.18 -10.93
CA ARG A 99 11.98 -0.72 -10.80
C ARG A 99 11.85 -0.31 -9.35
N LEU A 100 12.73 0.57 -8.90
CA LEU A 100 12.53 1.29 -7.64
C LEU A 100 11.59 2.46 -7.91
N ARG A 101 10.56 2.66 -7.09
CA ARG A 101 9.79 3.91 -7.13
C ARG A 101 10.66 5.03 -6.55
N ASP A 102 10.84 6.08 -7.34
CA ASP A 102 11.53 7.31 -6.91
C ASP A 102 10.74 8.06 -5.84
N ASP A 103 11.47 8.85 -5.04
CA ASP A 103 10.98 9.72 -3.97
C ASP A 103 9.93 10.76 -4.43
N LYS A 104 9.79 10.98 -5.74
CA LYS A 104 8.73 11.80 -6.36
C LYS A 104 7.33 11.19 -6.25
N SER A 105 7.21 9.98 -5.71
CA SER A 105 5.94 9.29 -5.43
C SER A 105 5.37 9.64 -4.05
N TYR A 106 6.15 10.30 -3.18
CA TYR A 106 5.75 10.59 -1.82
C TYR A 106 4.70 11.71 -1.77
N PRO A 107 3.59 11.50 -1.04
CA PRO A 107 2.56 12.50 -0.93
C PRO A 107 3.08 13.75 -0.23
N SER A 108 2.65 14.90 -0.75
CA SER A 108 2.82 16.22 -0.16
C SER A 108 1.47 16.73 0.29
N ILE A 109 1.47 17.61 1.29
CA ILE A 109 0.30 18.38 1.68
C ILE A 109 0.27 19.65 0.82
N ALA A 110 -0.84 19.91 0.15
CA ALA A 110 -1.09 21.14 -0.60
C ALA A 110 -2.15 21.98 0.11
N VAL A 111 -1.89 23.28 0.25
CA VAL A 111 -2.84 24.26 0.79
C VAL A 111 -3.23 25.22 -0.33
N THR A 112 -4.50 25.26 -0.70
CA THR A 112 -4.99 26.05 -1.85
C THR A 112 -5.25 27.51 -1.48
N LEU A 113 -4.18 28.30 -1.34
CA LEU A 113 -4.23 29.67 -0.80
C LEU A 113 -4.99 30.68 -1.66
N GLU A 114 -5.20 30.40 -2.94
CA GLU A 114 -5.97 31.27 -3.85
C GLU A 114 -7.49 31.11 -3.72
N GLU A 115 -7.97 30.06 -3.04
CA GLU A 115 -9.40 29.89 -2.79
C GLU A 115 -9.88 30.81 -1.65
N PRO A 116 -11.11 31.36 -1.70
CA PRO A 116 -11.67 32.15 -0.59
C PRO A 116 -11.68 31.37 0.74
N PHE A 117 -11.90 30.06 0.67
CA PHE A 117 -11.81 29.14 1.80
C PHE A 117 -10.82 28.02 1.47
N PRO A 118 -9.51 28.20 1.73
CA PRO A 118 -8.46 27.26 1.35
C PRO A 118 -8.68 25.84 1.86
N ARG A 119 -8.33 24.87 1.01
CA ARG A 119 -8.39 23.42 1.30
C ARG A 119 -7.00 22.90 1.62
N VAL A 120 -6.94 21.93 2.52
CA VAL A 120 -5.72 21.16 2.84
C VAL A 120 -5.84 19.77 2.23
N LEU A 121 -5.10 19.54 1.16
CA LEU A 121 -5.20 18.37 0.29
C LEU A 121 -3.93 17.53 0.35
N VAL A 122 -4.06 16.25 0.04
CA VAL A 122 -2.92 15.35 -0.20
C VAL A 122 -2.74 15.17 -1.69
N VAL A 123 -1.56 15.52 -2.18
CA VAL A 123 -1.20 15.45 -3.60
C VAL A 123 0.08 14.67 -3.79
N ARG A 124 0.18 13.90 -4.88
CA ARG A 124 1.42 13.25 -5.31
C ARG A 124 2.09 13.98 -6.47
N ARG A 125 1.37 14.90 -7.13
CA ARG A 125 1.86 15.75 -8.21
C ARG A 125 1.68 17.22 -7.80
N LEU A 126 2.70 18.03 -8.04
CA LEU A 126 2.70 19.46 -7.71
C LEU A 126 2.08 20.26 -8.87
N ASN A 127 0.79 20.04 -9.14
CA ASN A 127 0.11 20.56 -10.33
C ASN A 127 -1.13 21.42 -10.04
N LEU A 128 -1.38 21.75 -8.77
CA LEU A 128 -2.40 22.71 -8.37
C LEU A 128 -1.83 24.14 -8.46
N PRO A 129 -2.34 25.00 -9.35
CA PRO A 129 -1.94 26.40 -9.41
C PRO A 129 -2.33 27.12 -8.11
N GLY A 130 -1.49 28.06 -7.66
CA GLY A 130 -1.75 28.84 -6.44
C GLY A 130 -1.62 28.09 -5.11
N ALA A 131 -1.40 26.76 -5.15
CA ALA A 131 -1.27 25.96 -3.96
C ALA A 131 0.14 26.04 -3.37
N ARG A 132 0.21 26.06 -2.05
CA ARG A 132 1.46 25.95 -1.30
C ARG A 132 1.68 24.51 -0.86
N TYR A 133 2.86 23.97 -1.13
CA TYR A 133 3.18 22.56 -0.91
C TYR A 133 4.13 22.37 0.28
N PHE A 134 3.88 21.31 1.05
CA PHE A 134 4.64 20.91 2.23
C PHE A 134 4.95 19.41 2.11
N GLY A 135 6.20 19.02 2.32
CA GLY A 135 6.71 17.68 2.04
C GLY A 135 7.85 17.70 1.00
N PRO A 136 8.16 16.57 0.34
CA PRO A 136 7.47 15.28 0.36
C PRO A 136 7.58 14.52 1.69
N TYR A 137 6.49 13.90 2.13
CA TYR A 137 6.50 13.07 3.34
C TYR A 137 6.93 11.64 2.99
N THR A 138 8.13 11.26 3.42
CA THR A 138 8.70 9.91 3.20
C THR A 138 7.98 8.82 4.01
N ASP A 139 7.30 9.21 5.09
CA ASP A 139 6.41 8.38 5.89
C ASP A 139 4.97 8.89 5.80
N VAL A 140 4.10 8.07 5.22
CA VAL A 140 2.68 8.40 5.03
C VAL A 140 1.91 8.35 6.35
N ALA A 141 2.36 7.57 7.35
CA ALA A 141 1.78 7.59 8.69
C ALA A 141 2.03 8.94 9.38
N VAL A 142 3.22 9.52 9.19
CA VAL A 142 3.53 10.87 9.66
C VAL A 142 2.66 11.91 8.95
N LEU A 143 2.48 11.80 7.63
CA LEU A 143 1.57 12.68 6.88
C LEU A 143 0.11 12.55 7.37
N ARG A 144 -0.40 11.33 7.56
CA ARG A 144 -1.76 11.08 8.04
C ARG A 144 -1.95 11.61 9.46
N SER A 145 -0.99 11.38 10.35
CA SER A 145 -1.00 11.92 11.71
C SER A 145 -0.99 13.45 11.68
N THR A 146 -0.15 14.06 10.85
CA THR A 146 -0.10 15.51 10.64
C THR A 146 -1.44 16.06 10.16
N LEU A 147 -2.09 15.41 9.19
CA LEU A 147 -3.42 15.81 8.70
C LEU A 147 -4.53 15.61 9.73
N GLN A 148 -4.45 14.54 10.51
CA GLN A 148 -5.41 14.28 11.59
C GLN A 148 -5.33 15.38 12.64
N VAL A 149 -4.12 15.81 12.98
CA VAL A 149 -3.86 16.95 13.87
C VAL A 149 -4.41 18.23 13.28
N ILE A 150 -4.12 18.49 12.01
CA ILE A 150 -4.62 19.69 11.33
C ILE A 150 -6.15 19.74 11.33
N ARG A 151 -6.81 18.63 10.98
CA ARG A 151 -8.28 18.55 10.94
C ARG A 151 -8.92 18.66 12.32
N ARG A 152 -8.22 18.23 13.38
CA ARG A 152 -8.73 18.26 14.75
C ARG A 152 -8.51 19.60 15.44
N ILE A 153 -7.39 20.25 15.17
CA ILE A 153 -7.01 21.54 15.80
C ILE A 153 -7.56 22.72 15.01
N PHE A 154 -7.39 22.69 13.69
CA PHE A 154 -7.70 23.82 12.80
C PHE A 154 -8.98 23.60 12.00
N THR A 155 -9.77 22.56 12.28
CA THR A 155 -11.14 22.36 11.72
C THR A 155 -11.27 22.69 10.22
N VAL A 156 -10.24 22.33 9.44
CA VAL A 156 -10.18 22.67 8.02
C VAL A 156 -11.27 21.94 7.25
N ARG A 157 -11.88 22.62 6.28
CA ARG A 157 -12.95 22.02 5.49
C ARG A 157 -12.47 20.78 4.72
N SER A 158 -13.31 19.77 4.68
CA SER A 158 -13.13 18.53 3.90
C SER A 158 -13.93 18.54 2.60
N CYS A 159 -14.95 19.40 2.49
CA CYS A 159 -15.91 19.43 1.40
C CYS A 159 -15.34 20.03 0.10
N HIS A 160 -15.89 19.59 -1.03
CA HIS A 160 -15.43 19.97 -2.36
C HIS A 160 -16.12 21.21 -2.97
N TYR A 161 -17.14 21.77 -2.30
CA TYR A 161 -17.93 22.91 -2.77
C TYR A 161 -17.11 24.12 -3.20
N ASP A 162 -17.48 24.79 -4.28
CA ASP A 162 -16.85 26.07 -4.63
C ASP A 162 -17.42 27.22 -3.79
N LEU A 163 -16.80 27.54 -2.65
CA LEU A 163 -17.31 28.55 -1.70
C LEU A 163 -16.76 29.95 -2.01
N PRO A 164 -17.61 31.01 -1.95
CA PRO A 164 -18.98 31.02 -1.41
C PRO A 164 -20.09 30.72 -2.44
N GLY A 165 -19.77 30.33 -3.69
CA GLY A 165 -20.75 30.16 -4.76
C GLY A 165 -21.70 28.96 -4.60
N GLU A 166 -21.20 27.82 -4.10
CA GLU A 166 -21.94 26.58 -3.84
C GLU A 166 -22.17 26.41 -2.34
N ALA A 167 -23.18 27.09 -1.82
CA ALA A 167 -23.56 27.00 -0.41
C ALA A 167 -24.74 26.02 -0.23
N PRO A 168 -24.55 24.87 0.47
CA PRO A 168 -25.66 24.00 0.83
C PRO A 168 -26.54 24.67 1.89
N ASP A 169 -27.82 24.31 1.95
CA ASP A 169 -28.78 24.93 2.90
C ASP A 169 -28.50 24.57 4.37
N ARG A 170 -27.78 23.47 4.64
CA ARG A 170 -27.53 22.96 5.98
C ARG A 170 -26.08 22.51 6.15
N PRO A 171 -25.51 22.66 7.36
CA PRO A 171 -24.18 22.17 7.66
C PRO A 171 -24.14 20.64 7.61
N CYS A 172 -22.98 20.08 7.22
CA CYS A 172 -22.79 18.64 7.13
C CYS A 172 -22.41 18.01 8.48
N LEU A 173 -22.25 16.69 8.50
CA LEU A 173 -21.84 15.94 9.70
C LEU A 173 -20.56 16.51 10.34
N ASP A 174 -19.55 16.90 9.54
CA ASP A 174 -18.27 17.43 10.05
C ASP A 174 -18.45 18.67 10.94
N TYR A 175 -19.51 19.46 10.74
CA TYR A 175 -19.86 20.53 11.66
C TYR A 175 -20.41 19.99 12.98
N HIS A 176 -21.37 19.07 12.92
CA HIS A 176 -21.99 18.48 14.10
C HIS A 176 -21.01 17.68 14.98
N ILE A 177 -19.91 17.19 14.41
CA ILE A 177 -18.83 16.53 15.15
C ILE A 177 -17.60 17.42 15.38
N HIS A 178 -17.73 18.74 15.20
CA HIS A 178 -16.70 19.75 15.48
C HIS A 178 -15.38 19.57 14.70
N ARG A 179 -15.45 19.05 13.47
CA ARG A 179 -14.31 18.94 12.52
C ARG A 179 -14.28 20.04 11.47
N CYS A 180 -15.34 20.84 11.38
CA CYS A 180 -15.48 22.00 10.50
C CYS A 180 -16.38 23.04 11.19
N LEU A 181 -16.15 24.33 11.00
CA LEU A 181 -17.04 25.38 11.54
C LEU A 181 -18.08 25.87 10.52
N ALA A 182 -18.33 25.05 9.49
CA ALA A 182 -19.34 25.26 8.45
C ALA A 182 -19.29 26.65 7.77
N PRO A 183 -18.14 27.04 7.18
CA PRO A 183 -18.08 28.26 6.36
C PRO A 183 -19.06 28.23 5.18
N CYS A 184 -19.47 27.03 4.75
CA CYS A 184 -20.42 26.80 3.66
C CYS A 184 -21.84 27.34 3.92
N VAL A 185 -22.24 27.52 5.18
CA VAL A 185 -23.50 28.15 5.59
C VAL A 185 -23.26 29.48 6.32
N ALA A 186 -22.09 30.09 6.09
CA ALA A 186 -21.67 31.37 6.66
C ALA A 186 -21.59 31.41 8.21
N TYR A 187 -21.46 30.26 8.89
CA TYR A 187 -21.25 30.21 10.35
C TYR A 187 -19.83 30.63 10.76
N GLN A 188 -18.91 30.67 9.80
CA GLN A 188 -17.56 31.18 9.98
C GLN A 188 -17.25 32.18 8.87
N THR A 189 -16.71 33.34 9.23
CA THR A 189 -16.35 34.36 8.24
C THR A 189 -15.07 33.97 7.48
N GLN A 190 -14.93 34.49 6.25
CA GLN A 190 -13.73 34.27 5.45
C GLN A 190 -12.45 34.74 6.17
N ALA A 191 -12.50 35.88 6.85
CA ALA A 191 -11.36 36.43 7.58
C ALA A 191 -10.95 35.58 8.81
N GLU A 192 -11.90 34.91 9.47
CA GLU A 192 -11.62 33.96 10.55
C GLU A 192 -11.03 32.66 10.00
N TYR A 193 -11.57 32.17 8.88
CA TYR A 193 -11.05 30.98 8.21
C TYR A 193 -9.62 31.20 7.70
N GLN A 194 -9.33 32.37 7.12
CA GLN A 194 -8.00 32.68 6.61
C GLN A 194 -6.95 32.73 7.73
N ARG A 195 -7.24 33.39 8.86
CA ARG A 195 -6.33 33.41 10.02
C ARG A 195 -5.99 32.01 10.53
N MET A 196 -6.96 31.12 10.49
CA MET A 196 -6.78 29.71 10.85
C MET A 196 -5.92 28.96 9.82
N ILE A 197 -6.05 29.26 8.52
CA ILE A 197 -5.17 28.72 7.48
C ILE A 197 -3.73 29.22 7.62
N ASP A 198 -3.52 30.47 8.03
CA ASP A 198 -2.19 31.01 8.30
C ASP A 198 -1.51 30.23 9.45
N ASP A 199 -2.28 29.87 10.48
CA ASP A 199 -1.81 28.98 11.56
C ASP A 199 -1.47 27.56 11.05
N VAL A 200 -2.26 27.00 10.12
CA VAL A 200 -1.97 25.71 9.47
C VAL A 200 -0.67 25.77 8.68
N VAL A 201 -0.46 26.84 7.90
CA VAL A 201 0.76 27.06 7.12
C VAL A 201 1.96 27.18 8.04
N ALA A 202 1.88 27.97 9.11
CA ALA A 202 2.96 28.10 10.09
C ALA A 202 3.28 26.77 10.80
N PHE A 203 2.26 25.97 11.11
CA PHE A 203 2.43 24.63 11.67
C PHE A 203 3.17 23.70 10.69
N LEU A 204 2.77 23.69 9.42
CA LEU A 204 3.41 22.89 8.37
C LEU A 204 4.85 23.35 8.03
N GLU A 205 5.19 24.61 8.28
CA GLU A 205 6.58 25.14 8.18
C GLU A 205 7.48 24.73 9.35
N GLY A 206 6.97 24.00 10.34
CA GLY A 206 7.73 23.60 11.53
C GLY A 206 7.86 24.69 12.60
N LYS A 207 7.08 25.77 12.51
CA LYS A 207 7.02 26.84 13.53
C LYS A 207 6.07 26.46 14.68
N THR A 208 6.25 25.26 15.24
CA THR A 208 5.34 24.66 16.23
C THR A 208 5.29 25.44 17.53
N VAL A 209 6.42 26.04 17.94
CA VAL A 209 6.51 26.92 19.12
C VAL A 209 5.63 28.16 18.96
N ASP A 210 5.66 28.80 17.79
CA ASP A 210 4.88 30.01 17.52
C ASP A 210 3.38 29.71 17.49
N VAL A 211 2.99 28.58 16.90
CA VAL A 211 1.60 28.11 16.87
C VAL A 211 1.09 27.82 18.27
N ARG A 212 1.90 27.17 19.12
CA ARG A 212 1.55 26.89 20.51
C ARG A 212 1.31 28.17 21.30
N THR A 213 2.18 29.16 21.17
CA THR A 213 2.05 30.46 21.84
C THR A 213 0.74 31.14 21.44
N ARG A 214 0.45 31.21 20.13
CA ARG A 214 -0.80 31.80 19.63
C ARG A 214 -2.05 31.03 20.08
N LEU A 215 -2.03 29.71 20.08
CA LEU A 215 -3.14 28.89 20.58
C LEU A 215 -3.36 29.12 22.08
N ARG A 216 -2.29 29.26 22.88
CA ARG A 216 -2.39 29.52 24.31
C ARG A 216 -2.95 30.92 24.58
N GLU A 217 -2.48 31.94 23.87
CA GLU A 217 -3.05 33.30 23.95
C GLU A 217 -4.55 33.33 23.58
N ARG A 218 -4.95 32.60 22.54
CA ARG A 218 -6.37 32.49 22.13
C ARG A 218 -7.22 31.76 23.17
N MET A 219 -6.68 30.73 23.79
CA MET A 219 -7.33 30.02 24.91
C MET A 219 -7.56 30.98 26.08
N ASP A 220 -6.54 31.76 26.45
CA ASP A 220 -6.60 32.71 27.56
C ASP A 220 -7.59 33.86 27.26
N GLN A 221 -7.62 34.35 26.02
CA GLN A 221 -8.60 35.35 25.57
C GLN A 221 -10.04 34.81 25.60
N ALA A 222 -10.27 33.58 25.14
CA ALA A 222 -11.59 32.94 25.20
C ALA A 222 -12.03 32.75 26.66
N ALA A 223 -11.13 32.33 27.55
CA ALA A 223 -11.40 32.22 28.98
C ALA A 223 -11.72 33.59 29.62
N ALA A 224 -10.99 34.65 29.25
CA ALA A 224 -11.24 36.00 29.73
C ALA A 224 -12.60 36.56 29.27
N ARG A 225 -13.09 36.11 28.11
CA ARG A 225 -14.43 36.43 27.58
C ARG A 225 -15.55 35.52 28.11
N LEU A 226 -15.24 34.61 29.04
CA LEU A 226 -16.16 33.61 29.58
C LEU A 226 -16.67 32.60 28.52
N GLU A 227 -15.95 32.46 27.40
CA GLU A 227 -16.22 31.48 26.34
C GLU A 227 -15.57 30.11 26.67
N PHE A 228 -16.04 29.48 27.75
CA PHE A 228 -15.39 28.30 28.33
C PHE A 228 -15.34 27.08 27.40
N GLU A 229 -16.35 26.89 26.54
CA GLU A 229 -16.36 25.80 25.55
C GLU A 229 -15.21 25.98 24.54
N ARG A 230 -15.05 27.21 24.03
CA ARG A 230 -13.99 27.56 23.09
C ARG A 230 -12.61 27.44 23.71
N ALA A 231 -12.45 27.88 24.97
CA ALA A 231 -11.21 27.71 25.72
C ALA A 231 -10.89 26.21 25.95
N ALA A 232 -11.90 25.38 26.25
CA ALA A 232 -11.71 23.95 26.44
C ALA A 232 -11.28 23.22 25.15
N GLU A 233 -11.85 23.58 24.00
CA GLU A 233 -11.44 23.08 22.67
C GLU A 233 -9.96 23.37 22.40
N ILE A 234 -9.54 24.63 22.57
CA ILE A 234 -8.16 25.07 22.32
C ILE A 234 -7.18 24.41 23.31
N ARG A 235 -7.56 24.29 24.58
CA ARG A 235 -6.78 23.55 25.59
C ARG A 235 -6.59 22.08 25.20
N ASN A 236 -7.64 21.43 24.71
CA ASN A 236 -7.56 20.04 24.27
C ASN A 236 -6.65 19.91 23.05
N ALA A 237 -6.74 20.85 22.09
CA ALA A 237 -5.81 20.93 20.95
C ALA A 237 -4.34 21.07 21.40
N LEU A 238 -4.06 21.93 22.39
CA LEU A 238 -2.72 22.09 22.97
C LEU A 238 -2.21 20.79 23.60
N LYS A 239 -3.05 20.06 24.36
CA LYS A 239 -2.67 18.76 24.93
C LYS A 239 -2.32 17.72 23.87
N TRP A 240 -3.05 17.70 22.76
CA TRP A 240 -2.74 16.82 21.62
C TRP A 240 -1.41 17.18 20.97
N LEU A 241 -1.13 18.48 20.79
CA LEU A 241 0.14 18.98 20.26
C LEU A 241 1.33 18.52 21.14
N ASP A 242 1.18 18.56 22.46
CA ASP A 242 2.20 18.13 23.43
C ASP A 242 2.47 16.61 23.38
N GLN A 243 1.50 15.79 22.97
CA GLN A 243 1.68 14.34 22.82
C GLN A 243 2.45 13.95 21.55
N LEU A 244 2.40 14.77 20.49
CA LEU A 244 3.10 14.51 19.23
C LEU A 244 4.59 14.83 19.28
N GLU A 245 5.00 15.76 20.13
CA GLU A 245 6.39 16.17 20.31
C GLU A 245 7.17 15.29 21.30
N GLN A 246 6.52 14.30 21.94
CA GLN A 246 7.29 13.33 22.74
C GLN A 246 8.17 12.51 21.78
N PRO A 247 9.50 12.60 21.90
CA PRO A 247 10.37 11.82 21.03
C PRO A 247 10.02 10.35 21.20
N GLN A 248 9.71 9.68 20.09
CA GLN A 248 9.51 8.24 20.10
C GLN A 248 10.75 7.61 20.74
N VAL A 249 10.51 6.86 21.81
CA VAL A 249 11.54 6.24 22.63
C VAL A 249 12.48 5.46 21.71
N VAL A 250 13.74 5.89 21.67
CA VAL A 250 14.81 5.17 20.97
C VAL A 250 14.97 3.83 21.67
N GLU A 251 14.35 2.78 21.14
CA GLU A 251 14.49 1.43 21.67
C GLU A 251 15.98 1.04 21.61
N LYS A 252 16.54 0.68 22.77
CA LYS A 252 17.85 0.03 22.83
C LYS A 252 17.67 -1.39 22.31
N VAL A 253 18.11 -1.64 21.08
CA VAL A 253 17.99 -2.97 20.46
C VAL A 253 19.26 -3.82 20.70
N GLY A 254 20.39 -3.18 21.06
CA GLY A 254 21.67 -3.86 21.28
C GLY A 254 22.28 -4.41 19.98
N GLY A 255 23.51 -4.90 20.02
CA GLY A 255 24.15 -5.55 18.85
C GLY A 255 25.21 -4.74 18.08
N GLY A 256 25.56 -3.54 18.55
CA GLY A 256 26.60 -2.68 17.98
C GLY A 256 26.16 -1.90 16.73
N ASP A 257 27.12 -1.35 16.00
CA ASP A 257 26.89 -0.62 14.76
C ASP A 257 26.63 -1.58 13.61
N ALA A 258 25.44 -1.51 13.03
CA ALA A 258 25.03 -2.30 11.88
C ALA A 258 23.90 -1.60 11.13
N ASP A 259 23.75 -1.89 9.84
CA ASP A 259 22.54 -1.55 9.11
C ASP A 259 21.72 -2.83 8.95
N ALA A 260 20.50 -2.86 9.48
CA ALA A 260 19.60 -3.99 9.34
C ALA A 260 18.70 -3.80 8.12
N ILE A 261 18.79 -4.73 7.18
CA ILE A 261 18.00 -4.75 5.96
C ILE A 261 16.75 -5.58 6.20
N GLY A 262 15.60 -5.02 5.84
CA GLY A 262 14.30 -5.67 5.89
C GLY A 262 13.73 -5.85 4.49
N PHE A 263 13.02 -6.95 4.27
CA PHE A 263 12.39 -7.28 3.00
C PHE A 263 10.97 -7.81 3.23
N ALA A 264 10.03 -7.30 2.43
CA ALA A 264 8.68 -7.83 2.36
C ALA A 264 8.18 -7.78 0.92
N ARG A 265 7.42 -8.79 0.51
CA ARG A 265 6.88 -8.91 -0.84
C ARG A 265 5.40 -9.30 -0.78
N ASP A 266 4.63 -8.75 -1.71
CA ASP A 266 3.25 -9.12 -1.98
C ASP A 266 3.02 -9.03 -3.49
N GLY A 267 2.82 -10.19 -4.13
CA GLY A 267 2.64 -10.30 -5.57
C GLY A 267 3.79 -9.66 -6.38
N ASP A 268 3.42 -8.63 -7.14
CA ASP A 268 4.31 -7.88 -8.06
C ASP A 268 5.03 -6.70 -7.39
N ASP A 269 4.76 -6.44 -6.11
CA ASP A 269 5.33 -5.34 -5.32
C ASP A 269 6.15 -5.86 -4.13
N ALA A 270 7.19 -5.13 -3.75
CA ALA A 270 7.98 -5.38 -2.55
C ALA A 270 8.43 -4.08 -1.89
N ALA A 271 8.75 -4.18 -0.61
CA ALA A 271 9.33 -3.14 0.20
C ALA A 271 10.70 -3.58 0.71
N GLY A 272 11.71 -2.75 0.47
CA GLY A 272 13.02 -2.84 1.10
C GLY A 272 13.16 -1.74 2.16
N VAL A 273 13.63 -2.10 3.35
CA VAL A 273 13.86 -1.18 4.46
C VAL A 273 15.31 -1.28 4.93
N VAL A 274 15.90 -0.15 5.31
CA VAL A 274 17.20 -0.07 5.97
C VAL A 274 17.02 0.63 7.32
N LEU A 275 17.23 -0.10 8.40
CA LEU A 275 17.34 0.47 9.75
C LEU A 275 18.81 0.71 10.05
N ARG A 276 19.21 1.97 10.20
CA ARG A 276 20.57 2.33 10.59
C ARG A 276 20.69 2.26 12.10
N VAL A 277 21.55 1.37 12.60
CA VAL A 277 21.80 1.19 14.04
C VAL A 277 23.20 1.72 14.37
N ARG A 278 23.29 2.63 15.33
CA ARG A 278 24.54 3.16 15.87
C ARG A 278 24.49 3.10 17.40
N ASP A 279 25.55 2.61 18.03
CA ASP A 279 25.62 2.35 19.48
C ASP A 279 24.42 1.51 20.01
N GLY A 280 23.93 0.58 19.19
CA GLY A 280 22.76 -0.26 19.52
C GLY A 280 21.42 0.48 19.55
N LYS A 281 21.34 1.68 18.96
CA LYS A 281 20.14 2.50 18.81
C LYS A 281 19.80 2.68 17.34
N ILE A 282 18.52 2.64 17.01
CA ILE A 282 18.06 2.98 15.65
C ILE A 282 18.14 4.50 15.50
N VAL A 283 18.97 4.97 14.58
CA VAL A 283 19.18 6.41 14.31
C VAL A 283 18.46 6.89 13.06
N ALA A 284 18.17 5.99 12.13
CA ALA A 284 17.41 6.30 10.92
C ALA A 284 16.69 5.06 10.38
N ARG A 285 15.60 5.31 9.68
CA ARG A 285 14.86 4.34 8.88
C ARG A 285 14.73 4.87 7.46
N GLU A 286 15.18 4.08 6.51
CA GLU A 286 15.08 4.38 5.08
C GLU A 286 14.32 3.27 4.38
N GLN A 287 13.61 3.59 3.30
CA GLN A 287 12.73 2.63 2.65
C GLN A 287 12.61 2.88 1.14
N ARG A 288 12.45 1.80 0.37
CA ARG A 288 12.17 1.84 -1.07
C ARG A 288 11.14 0.80 -1.43
N LEU A 289 10.36 1.12 -2.47
CA LEU A 289 9.42 0.19 -3.07
C LEU A 289 9.98 -0.32 -4.38
N LEU A 290 9.78 -1.61 -4.61
CA LEU A 290 10.13 -2.29 -5.83
C LEU A 290 8.86 -2.82 -6.49
N HIS A 291 8.77 -2.68 -7.80
CA HIS A 291 7.66 -3.20 -8.61
C HIS A 291 8.20 -3.87 -9.89
N ASN A 292 7.30 -4.48 -10.67
CA ASN A 292 7.62 -5.36 -11.80
C ASN A 292 8.41 -6.61 -11.37
N LEU A 293 8.05 -7.16 -10.22
CA LEU A 293 8.69 -8.31 -9.59
C LEU A 293 8.15 -9.64 -10.09
N ALA A 294 7.12 -9.63 -10.94
CA ALA A 294 6.45 -10.82 -11.45
C ALA A 294 7.50 -11.82 -11.92
N GLU A 295 7.46 -13.00 -11.31
CA GLU A 295 8.30 -14.16 -11.62
C GLU A 295 9.80 -14.00 -11.31
N GLU A 296 10.24 -12.89 -10.71
CA GLU A 296 11.59 -12.75 -10.15
C GLU A 296 11.66 -13.46 -8.79
N PRO A 297 12.74 -14.21 -8.48
CA PRO A 297 12.93 -14.80 -7.16
C PRO A 297 13.31 -13.72 -6.13
N ASP A 298 12.96 -13.92 -4.85
CA ASP A 298 13.17 -12.93 -3.78
C ASP A 298 14.65 -12.54 -3.64
N GLU A 299 15.55 -13.48 -3.87
CA GLU A 299 17.00 -13.29 -3.87
C GLU A 299 17.45 -12.27 -4.93
N ALA A 300 16.83 -12.27 -6.10
CA ALA A 300 17.11 -11.30 -7.16
C ALA A 300 16.52 -9.92 -6.84
N VAL A 301 15.35 -9.88 -6.21
CA VAL A 301 14.73 -8.62 -5.77
C VAL A 301 15.57 -7.96 -4.67
N LEU A 302 16.06 -8.76 -3.71
CA LEU A 302 16.96 -8.27 -2.67
C LEU A 302 18.29 -7.78 -3.25
N SER A 303 18.90 -8.51 -4.21
CA SER A 303 20.07 -8.03 -4.94
C SER A 303 19.81 -6.67 -5.59
N ALA A 304 18.69 -6.52 -6.30
CA ALA A 304 18.34 -5.28 -6.96
C ALA A 304 18.16 -4.13 -5.96
N PHE A 305 17.54 -4.39 -4.81
CA PHE A 305 17.44 -3.39 -3.74
C PHE A 305 18.82 -2.98 -3.22
N LEU A 306 19.69 -3.94 -2.89
CA LEU A 306 21.01 -3.67 -2.34
C LEU A 306 21.90 -2.90 -3.33
N VAL A 307 22.03 -3.36 -4.57
CA VAL A 307 22.90 -2.74 -5.59
C VAL A 307 22.44 -1.33 -5.93
N ARG A 308 21.12 -1.12 -6.05
CA ARG A 308 20.60 0.15 -6.55
C ARG A 308 20.45 1.20 -5.46
N TYR A 309 20.15 0.75 -4.23
CA TYR A 309 19.87 1.63 -3.10
C TYR A 309 20.96 1.61 -2.03
N TYR A 310 21.36 0.45 -1.53
CA TYR A 310 22.26 0.35 -0.38
C TYR A 310 23.73 0.63 -0.74
N VAL A 311 24.22 0.07 -1.85
CA VAL A 311 25.61 0.23 -2.34
C VAL A 311 25.98 1.69 -2.66
N PRO A 312 25.07 2.58 -3.07
CA PRO A 312 25.38 4.01 -3.21
C PRO A 312 25.38 4.84 -1.91
N LEU A 313 24.92 4.32 -0.76
CA LEU A 313 24.79 5.12 0.47
C LEU A 313 26.14 5.53 1.07
N GLU A 314 26.40 6.83 1.24
CA GLU A 314 27.71 7.29 1.76
C GLU A 314 27.98 6.89 3.23
N ALA A 315 26.94 6.83 4.08
CA ALA A 315 27.07 6.63 5.52
C ALA A 315 26.62 5.23 6.00
N ARG A 316 27.08 4.17 5.32
CA ARG A 316 26.83 2.77 5.72
C ARG A 316 27.54 2.42 7.02
N ALA A 317 26.96 1.50 7.80
CA ALA A 317 27.69 0.83 8.86
C ALA A 317 28.81 -0.06 8.28
N PRO A 318 29.77 -0.52 9.07
CA PRO A 318 30.74 -1.54 8.65
C PRO A 318 30.10 -2.90 8.32
N GLN A 319 28.87 -3.14 8.77
CA GLN A 319 28.15 -4.39 8.59
C GLN A 319 26.69 -4.17 8.20
N ALA A 320 26.26 -4.88 7.16
CA ALA A 320 24.86 -5.04 6.79
C ALA A 320 24.33 -6.41 7.22
N LEU A 321 23.20 -6.42 7.93
CA LEU A 321 22.47 -7.62 8.33
C LEU A 321 21.33 -7.85 7.35
N LEU A 322 21.33 -9.00 6.69
CA LEU A 322 20.39 -9.34 5.62
C LEU A 322 19.35 -10.36 6.10
N PRO A 323 18.11 -10.32 5.55
CA PRO A 323 17.06 -11.28 5.87
C PRO A 323 17.34 -12.67 5.29
N PHE A 324 17.97 -12.72 4.11
CA PHE A 324 18.41 -13.93 3.43
C PHE A 324 19.54 -13.59 2.45
N THR A 325 20.15 -14.62 1.86
CA THR A 325 21.26 -14.44 0.91
C THR A 325 20.74 -13.93 -0.44
N PRO A 326 21.19 -12.76 -0.93
CA PRO A 326 20.84 -12.25 -2.26
C PRO A 326 21.49 -13.07 -3.38
N ALA A 327 20.94 -13.00 -4.60
CA ALA A 327 21.42 -13.77 -5.74
C ALA A 327 22.86 -13.40 -6.15
N ASP A 328 23.27 -12.15 -5.91
CA ASP A 328 24.56 -11.58 -6.32
C ASP A 328 25.49 -11.34 -5.11
N PHE A 329 25.44 -12.25 -4.13
CA PHE A 329 26.13 -12.07 -2.85
C PHE A 329 27.66 -11.96 -2.98
N GLU A 330 28.26 -12.77 -3.86
CA GLU A 330 29.71 -12.73 -4.10
C GLU A 330 30.12 -11.41 -4.76
N GLU A 331 29.39 -10.98 -5.79
CA GLU A 331 29.65 -9.73 -6.49
C GLU A 331 29.44 -8.52 -5.57
N LEU A 332 28.40 -8.53 -4.74
CA LEU A 332 28.14 -7.50 -3.72
C LEU A 332 29.28 -7.37 -2.71
N THR A 333 29.82 -8.50 -2.26
CA THR A 333 30.95 -8.53 -1.32
C THR A 333 32.24 -8.01 -1.98
N GLN A 334 32.45 -8.32 -3.27
CA GLN A 334 33.58 -7.79 -4.04
C GLN A 334 33.43 -6.28 -4.33
N LEU A 335 32.21 -5.77 -4.48
CA LEU A 335 31.95 -4.34 -4.68
C LEU A 335 32.23 -3.49 -3.44
N LEU A 336 32.07 -4.06 -2.25
CA LEU A 336 32.29 -3.39 -0.98
C LEU A 336 33.23 -4.21 -0.07
N PRO A 337 34.54 -4.24 -0.37
CA PRO A 337 35.50 -5.10 0.33
C PRO A 337 35.67 -4.76 1.82
N ASP A 338 35.48 -3.49 2.19
CA ASP A 338 35.57 -3.01 3.58
C ASP A 338 34.25 -3.15 4.36
N HIS A 339 33.25 -3.82 3.77
CA HIS A 339 31.91 -3.94 4.32
C HIS A 339 31.51 -5.41 4.45
N THR A 340 31.03 -5.81 5.63
CA THR A 340 30.61 -7.20 5.87
C THR A 340 29.12 -7.37 5.66
N PHE A 341 28.70 -8.26 4.76
CA PHE A 341 27.32 -8.73 4.70
C PHE A 341 27.14 -10.00 5.56
N ALA A 342 26.12 -10.05 6.39
CA ALA A 342 25.81 -11.21 7.23
C ALA A 342 24.33 -11.54 7.24
N VAL A 343 23.99 -12.84 7.26
CA VAL A 343 22.60 -13.34 7.40
C VAL A 343 22.46 -13.94 8.81
N PRO A 344 22.15 -13.13 9.84
CA PRO A 344 22.11 -13.63 11.22
C PRO A 344 20.90 -14.55 11.44
N GLN A 345 21.16 -15.76 11.92
CA GLN A 345 20.11 -16.76 12.18
C GLN A 345 19.49 -16.64 13.59
N ARG A 346 20.26 -16.18 14.59
CA ARG A 346 19.84 -16.09 16.00
C ARG A 346 20.53 -14.90 16.70
N GLY A 347 19.99 -14.53 17.87
CA GLY A 347 20.56 -13.50 18.74
C GLY A 347 20.10 -12.06 18.43
N PRO A 348 20.73 -11.04 19.05
CA PRO A 348 20.31 -9.63 18.93
C PRO A 348 20.29 -9.12 17.48
N ARG A 349 21.28 -9.53 16.66
CA ARG A 349 21.36 -9.17 15.24
C ARG A 349 20.23 -9.77 14.40
N ALA A 350 19.80 -10.99 14.69
CA ALA A 350 18.64 -11.59 14.02
C ALA A 350 17.34 -10.85 14.37
N ARG A 351 17.19 -10.41 15.64
CA ARG A 351 16.04 -9.59 16.06
C ARG A 351 15.98 -8.25 15.34
N LEU A 352 17.13 -7.61 15.09
CA LEU A 352 17.20 -6.38 14.29
C LEU A 352 16.68 -6.59 12.86
N VAL A 353 17.06 -7.70 12.23
CA VAL A 353 16.56 -8.07 10.90
C VAL A 353 15.06 -8.35 10.94
N THR A 354 14.58 -9.09 11.96
CA THR A 354 13.13 -9.33 12.14
C THR A 354 12.34 -8.02 12.28
N LEU A 355 12.88 -7.05 13.02
CA LEU A 355 12.28 -5.73 13.16
C LEU A 355 12.27 -4.97 11.83
N ALA A 356 13.36 -5.05 11.05
CA ALA A 356 13.42 -4.46 9.71
C ALA A 356 12.39 -5.10 8.76
N ASP A 357 12.21 -6.43 8.81
CA ASP A 357 11.19 -7.15 8.03
C ASP A 357 9.77 -6.75 8.42
N GLN A 358 9.50 -6.59 9.72
CA GLN A 358 8.20 -6.09 10.20
C GLN A 358 7.92 -4.68 9.66
N ASN A 359 8.93 -3.80 9.66
CA ASN A 359 8.81 -2.46 9.07
C ASN A 359 8.54 -2.53 7.56
N ALA A 360 9.20 -3.44 6.84
CA ALA A 360 8.97 -3.66 5.42
C ALA A 360 7.54 -4.15 5.14
N ARG A 361 7.04 -5.12 5.93
CA ARG A 361 5.67 -5.63 5.81
C ARG A 361 4.64 -4.54 6.06
N HIS A 362 4.77 -3.79 7.15
CA HIS A 362 3.85 -2.69 7.46
C HIS A 362 3.85 -1.59 6.40
N LEU A 363 5.02 -1.28 5.83
CA LEU A 363 5.11 -0.35 4.71
C LEU A 363 4.32 -0.85 3.50
N LEU A 364 4.53 -2.12 3.13
CA LEU A 364 3.88 -2.74 1.99
C LEU A 364 2.35 -2.82 2.19
N GLU A 365 1.90 -3.27 3.35
CA GLU A 365 0.48 -3.31 3.73
C GLU A 365 -0.17 -1.92 3.64
N SER A 366 0.47 -0.90 4.24
CA SER A 366 -0.02 0.48 4.21
C SER A 366 -0.17 1.00 2.78
N LEU A 367 0.71 0.58 1.88
CA LEU A 367 0.72 1.02 0.49
C LEU A 367 -0.22 0.21 -0.40
N LEU A 368 -0.43 -1.07 -0.14
CA LEU A 368 -1.46 -1.87 -0.80
C LEU A 368 -2.83 -1.30 -0.44
N ILE A 369 -3.07 -1.02 0.84
CA ILE A 369 -4.26 -0.30 1.30
C ILE A 369 -4.40 1.04 0.55
N GLU A 370 -3.30 1.72 0.25
CA GLU A 370 -3.34 2.98 -0.51
C GLU A 370 -3.43 2.85 -2.04
N SER A 371 -2.91 1.78 -2.66
CA SER A 371 -3.04 1.55 -4.10
C SER A 371 -4.49 1.21 -4.45
N PHE A 372 -5.16 0.44 -3.58
CA PHE A 372 -6.62 0.30 -3.61
C PHE A 372 -7.34 1.65 -3.45
N VAL A 373 -6.82 2.57 -2.63
CA VAL A 373 -7.36 3.95 -2.49
C VAL A 373 -7.03 4.86 -3.69
N THR A 374 -6.05 4.52 -4.54
CA THR A 374 -5.62 5.37 -5.67
C THR A 374 -6.21 4.95 -7.01
N ASP A 375 -6.43 3.65 -7.26
CA ASP A 375 -7.16 3.21 -8.47
C ASP A 375 -8.67 3.44 -8.35
N GLU A 376 -9.21 3.62 -7.14
CA GLU A 376 -10.64 3.85 -6.90
C GLU A 376 -10.91 5.17 -6.15
N ARG A 377 -10.40 6.28 -6.70
CA ARG A 377 -11.07 7.59 -6.55
C ARG A 377 -12.30 7.74 -7.44
N ALA A 378 -12.65 6.70 -8.20
CA ALA A 378 -14.03 6.41 -8.55
C ALA A 378 -14.50 5.25 -7.65
N GLU A 379 -15.09 5.59 -6.50
CA GLU A 379 -16.04 4.75 -5.76
C GLU A 379 -15.71 3.24 -5.63
N ASP A 380 -14.82 2.81 -4.70
CA ASP A 380 -14.85 1.39 -4.26
C ASP A 380 -15.90 1.21 -3.14
N PRO A 381 -17.03 0.55 -3.42
CA PRO A 381 -18.07 0.30 -2.43
C PRO A 381 -17.60 -0.60 -1.28
N VAL A 382 -16.55 -1.40 -1.45
CA VAL A 382 -16.07 -2.35 -0.43
C VAL A 382 -15.43 -1.63 0.76
N TYR A 383 -14.65 -0.57 0.49
CA TYR A 383 -14.07 0.26 1.54
C TYR A 383 -15.11 1.15 2.23
N ALA A 384 -16.09 1.64 1.47
CA ALA A 384 -17.24 2.35 2.05
C ALA A 384 -18.03 1.42 2.98
N LEU A 385 -18.36 0.21 2.51
CA LEU A 385 -19.07 -0.81 3.27
C LEU A 385 -18.34 -1.20 4.56
N GLY A 386 -17.03 -1.45 4.50
CA GLY A 386 -16.24 -1.76 5.69
C GLY A 386 -16.27 -0.65 6.74
N ARG A 387 -16.27 0.62 6.29
CA ARG A 387 -16.34 1.79 7.17
C ARG A 387 -17.73 1.95 7.79
N ASP A 388 -18.78 1.84 6.97
CA ASP A 388 -20.17 2.03 7.40
C ASP A 388 -20.59 0.95 8.40
N LEU A 389 -20.06 -0.27 8.25
CA LEU A 389 -20.29 -1.39 9.16
C LEU A 389 -19.34 -1.43 10.36
N GLY A 390 -18.34 -0.53 10.44
CA GLY A 390 -17.38 -0.49 11.53
C GLY A 390 -16.48 -1.74 11.62
N LEU A 391 -16.18 -2.39 10.49
CA LEU A 391 -15.35 -3.59 10.46
C LEU A 391 -13.87 -3.25 10.69
N THR A 392 -13.18 -4.06 11.49
CA THR A 392 -11.73 -3.91 11.75
C THR A 392 -10.86 -4.37 10.58
N VAL A 393 -11.42 -5.19 9.69
CA VAL A 393 -10.80 -5.69 8.47
C VAL A 393 -11.71 -5.36 7.29
N VAL A 394 -11.12 -4.93 6.17
CA VAL A 394 -11.88 -4.61 4.95
C VAL A 394 -12.48 -5.91 4.39
N PRO A 395 -13.79 -5.96 4.11
CA PRO A 395 -14.45 -7.20 3.71
C PRO A 395 -14.17 -7.53 2.24
N ARG A 396 -13.01 -8.14 1.93
CA ARG A 396 -12.61 -8.44 0.55
C ARG A 396 -13.35 -9.67 0.03
N ALA A 397 -13.56 -10.67 0.86
CA ALA A 397 -14.36 -11.84 0.56
C ALA A 397 -15.76 -11.69 1.17
N ILE A 398 -16.78 -11.49 0.33
CA ILE A 398 -18.16 -11.30 0.77
C ILE A 398 -19.02 -12.44 0.23
N THR A 399 -19.83 -13.03 1.08
CA THR A 399 -20.85 -14.01 0.65
C THR A 399 -22.23 -13.51 0.92
N CYS A 400 -23.12 -13.62 -0.06
CA CYS A 400 -24.54 -13.33 0.11
C CYS A 400 -25.35 -14.63 0.01
N VAL A 401 -26.27 -14.82 0.96
CA VAL A 401 -27.14 -15.98 1.03
C VAL A 401 -28.58 -15.54 0.82
N ASP A 402 -29.24 -16.14 -0.17
CA ASP A 402 -30.67 -16.01 -0.42
C ASP A 402 -31.35 -17.38 -0.33
N ILE A 403 -32.55 -17.41 0.27
CA ILE A 403 -33.41 -18.60 0.30
C ILE A 403 -34.65 -18.30 -0.51
N SER A 404 -34.83 -19.07 -1.58
CA SER A 404 -35.98 -18.96 -2.47
C SER A 404 -36.83 -20.22 -2.39
N THR A 405 -38.13 -20.06 -2.14
CA THR A 405 -39.10 -21.15 -2.13
C THR A 405 -40.06 -21.03 -3.32
N ASN A 406 -40.03 -22.01 -4.24
CA ASN A 406 -41.06 -22.12 -5.28
C ASN A 406 -42.33 -22.72 -4.68
N GLN A 407 -43.49 -22.12 -4.98
CA GLN A 407 -44.81 -22.48 -4.45
C GLN A 407 -45.14 -23.98 -4.62
N GLY A 408 -44.70 -24.80 -3.66
CA GLY A 408 -45.17 -26.15 -3.43
C GLY A 408 -44.26 -27.34 -3.78
N ARG A 409 -42.98 -27.19 -4.20
CA ARG A 409 -42.16 -28.39 -4.52
C ARG A 409 -40.68 -28.40 -4.09
N ASP A 410 -39.93 -27.29 -4.15
CA ASP A 410 -38.50 -27.30 -3.79
C ASP A 410 -38.04 -25.95 -3.20
N THR A 411 -37.36 -25.99 -2.06
CA THR A 411 -36.64 -24.83 -1.49
C THR A 411 -35.17 -24.88 -1.90
N VAL A 412 -34.67 -23.77 -2.47
CA VAL A 412 -33.30 -23.65 -2.95
C VAL A 412 -32.60 -22.52 -2.21
N GLY A 413 -31.45 -22.83 -1.64
CA GLY A 413 -30.53 -21.84 -1.10
C GLY A 413 -29.47 -21.48 -2.14
N SER A 414 -29.31 -20.19 -2.40
CA SER A 414 -28.29 -19.65 -3.30
C SER A 414 -27.24 -18.92 -2.49
N LEU A 415 -25.97 -19.28 -2.70
CA LEU A 415 -24.83 -18.59 -2.12
C LEU A 415 -23.96 -18.04 -3.24
N VAL A 416 -23.86 -16.72 -3.27
CA VAL A 416 -23.01 -15.98 -4.21
C VAL A 416 -21.78 -15.46 -3.48
N TRP A 417 -20.67 -15.35 -4.21
CA TRP A 417 -19.38 -14.93 -3.66
C TRP A 417 -18.86 -13.72 -4.42
N PHE A 418 -18.42 -12.71 -3.69
CA PHE A 418 -17.73 -11.55 -4.20
C PHE A 418 -16.30 -11.51 -3.65
N GLU A 419 -15.36 -11.15 -4.52
CA GLU A 419 -13.96 -10.94 -4.16
C GLU A 419 -13.56 -9.54 -4.61
N ALA A 420 -13.16 -8.70 -3.64
CA ALA A 420 -12.89 -7.28 -3.82
C ALA A 420 -14.02 -6.57 -4.62
N GLY A 421 -15.26 -6.76 -4.19
CA GLY A 421 -16.43 -6.10 -4.79
C GLY A 421 -16.91 -6.68 -6.12
N ARG A 422 -16.21 -7.68 -6.67
CA ARG A 422 -16.55 -8.29 -7.97
C ARG A 422 -17.10 -9.72 -7.83
N PRO A 423 -18.13 -10.10 -8.62
CA PRO A 423 -18.66 -11.46 -8.62
C PRO A 423 -17.62 -12.52 -8.99
N LYS A 424 -17.40 -13.52 -8.13
CA LYS A 424 -16.56 -14.70 -8.41
C LYS A 424 -17.42 -15.94 -8.67
N LYS A 425 -17.94 -16.04 -9.90
CA LYS A 425 -18.92 -17.08 -10.29
C LYS A 425 -18.45 -18.52 -10.04
N SER A 426 -17.15 -18.79 -10.09
CA SER A 426 -16.58 -20.12 -9.79
C SER A 426 -16.85 -20.58 -8.34
N GLU A 427 -17.09 -19.63 -7.43
CA GLU A 427 -17.36 -19.90 -6.01
C GLU A 427 -18.85 -19.94 -5.67
N TYR A 428 -19.74 -19.73 -6.65
CA TYR A 428 -21.19 -19.77 -6.43
C TYR A 428 -21.64 -21.19 -6.11
N ARG A 429 -22.60 -21.33 -5.20
CA ARG A 429 -23.15 -22.63 -4.82
C ARG A 429 -24.67 -22.56 -4.73
N HIS A 430 -25.31 -23.62 -5.21
CA HIS A 430 -26.74 -23.84 -5.05
C HIS A 430 -26.93 -25.06 -4.16
N PHE A 431 -27.83 -24.94 -3.19
CA PHE A 431 -28.16 -25.97 -2.23
C PHE A 431 -29.63 -26.33 -2.41
N ARG A 432 -29.90 -27.59 -2.75
CA ARG A 432 -31.24 -28.15 -2.56
C ARG A 432 -31.40 -28.45 -1.08
N ILE A 433 -32.35 -27.78 -0.44
CA ILE A 433 -32.65 -27.90 0.99
C ILE A 433 -33.54 -29.13 1.16
N LYS A 434 -33.19 -30.01 2.11
CA LYS A 434 -33.93 -31.25 2.34
C LYS A 434 -34.79 -31.11 3.58
N GLY A 435 -36.09 -30.91 3.42
CA GLY A 435 -37.04 -30.83 4.53
C GLY A 435 -38.48 -31.12 4.11
N GLU A 436 -39.19 -31.87 4.95
CA GLU A 436 -40.65 -32.04 4.85
C GLU A 436 -41.32 -30.97 5.74
N GLY A 437 -42.08 -30.06 5.11
CA GLY A 437 -43.03 -29.20 5.81
C GLY A 437 -42.63 -27.72 5.95
N GLN A 438 -43.49 -26.87 5.35
CA GLN A 438 -43.60 -25.41 5.48
C GLN A 438 -42.40 -24.55 5.07
N GLN A 439 -42.70 -23.33 4.59
CA GLN A 439 -41.76 -22.27 4.23
C GLN A 439 -40.94 -21.83 5.47
N ASP A 440 -39.95 -22.62 5.89
CA ASP A 440 -39.03 -22.25 6.97
C ASP A 440 -37.70 -21.76 6.38
N ASP A 441 -37.69 -20.48 6.02
CA ASP A 441 -36.48 -19.80 5.54
C ASP A 441 -35.36 -19.81 6.59
N TYR A 442 -35.68 -19.92 7.89
CA TYR A 442 -34.67 -20.02 8.95
C TYR A 442 -33.97 -21.38 8.90
N ALA A 443 -34.72 -22.47 8.79
CA ALA A 443 -34.15 -23.80 8.62
C ALA A 443 -33.29 -23.87 7.35
N GLY A 444 -33.72 -23.23 6.27
CA GLY A 444 -32.97 -23.11 5.03
C GLY A 444 -31.61 -22.42 5.20
N ILE A 445 -31.58 -21.26 5.85
CA ILE A 445 -30.32 -20.54 6.15
C ILE A 445 -29.39 -21.39 7.00
N ARG A 446 -29.91 -22.08 8.02
CA ARG A 446 -29.09 -22.94 8.88
C ARG A 446 -28.44 -24.07 8.09
N GLU A 447 -29.21 -24.74 7.22
CA GLU A 447 -28.68 -25.83 6.41
C GLU A 447 -27.59 -25.33 5.44
N VAL A 448 -27.84 -24.22 4.74
CA VAL A 448 -26.90 -23.65 3.76
C VAL A 448 -25.59 -23.25 4.40
N LEU A 449 -25.64 -22.44 5.48
CA LEU A 449 -24.43 -21.96 6.14
C LEU A 449 -23.65 -23.09 6.80
N SER A 450 -24.34 -24.02 7.47
CA SER A 450 -23.68 -25.18 8.10
C SER A 450 -22.92 -26.01 7.07
N ARG A 451 -23.57 -26.32 5.93
CA ARG A 451 -22.96 -27.11 4.85
C ARG A 451 -21.81 -26.35 4.18
N PHE A 452 -21.96 -25.03 3.97
CA PHE A 452 -20.95 -24.19 3.35
C PHE A 452 -19.68 -24.08 4.22
N VAL A 453 -19.85 -23.69 5.48
CA VAL A 453 -18.75 -23.50 6.44
C VAL A 453 -18.01 -24.80 6.66
N ARG A 454 -18.73 -25.89 6.98
CA ARG A 454 -18.12 -27.21 7.19
C ARG A 454 -17.26 -27.63 6.00
N ARG A 455 -17.80 -27.51 4.78
CA ARG A 455 -17.07 -27.87 3.57
C ARG A 455 -15.82 -27.01 3.34
N ARG A 456 -15.88 -25.71 3.61
CA ARG A 456 -14.71 -24.82 3.50
C ARG A 456 -13.61 -25.21 4.49
N LEU A 457 -13.99 -25.51 5.74
CA LEU A 457 -13.06 -25.96 6.78
C LEU A 457 -12.42 -27.31 6.42
N GLU A 458 -13.21 -28.27 5.94
CA GLU A 458 -12.73 -29.58 5.44
C GLU A 458 -11.77 -29.42 4.25
N GLU A 459 -12.08 -28.53 3.31
CA GLU A 459 -11.24 -28.23 2.14
C GLU A 459 -10.08 -27.26 2.43
N GLN A 460 -9.87 -26.84 3.68
CA GLN A 460 -8.87 -25.85 4.10
C GLN A 460 -8.90 -24.54 3.28
N LYS A 461 -10.09 -24.11 2.88
CA LYS A 461 -10.30 -22.87 2.12
C LYS A 461 -10.62 -21.70 3.06
N PRO A 462 -10.23 -20.46 2.70
CA PRO A 462 -10.56 -19.30 3.50
C PRO A 462 -12.07 -19.11 3.62
N LEU A 463 -12.49 -18.69 4.81
CA LEU A 463 -13.84 -18.22 5.08
C LEU A 463 -14.01 -16.79 4.55
N PRO A 464 -15.26 -16.35 4.28
CA PRO A 464 -15.51 -14.97 3.87
C PRO A 464 -15.28 -14.00 5.04
N ASP A 465 -14.86 -12.78 4.70
CA ASP A 465 -14.66 -11.67 5.63
C ASP A 465 -15.98 -11.04 6.10
N LEU A 466 -17.05 -11.19 5.31
CA LEU A 466 -18.40 -10.72 5.60
C LEU A 466 -19.48 -11.68 5.06
N PHE A 467 -20.41 -12.06 5.93
CA PHE A 467 -21.63 -12.78 5.56
C PHE A 467 -22.80 -11.80 5.42
N VAL A 468 -23.52 -11.88 4.31
CA VAL A 468 -24.71 -11.06 4.02
C VAL A 468 -25.90 -12.00 3.85
N ILE A 469 -26.97 -11.75 4.59
CA ILE A 469 -28.20 -12.55 4.54
C ILE A 469 -29.31 -11.72 3.91
N ASP A 470 -29.92 -12.21 2.84
CA ASP A 470 -31.16 -11.62 2.31
C ASP A 470 -32.32 -12.01 3.22
N GLY A 471 -32.69 -11.13 4.16
CA GLY A 471 -33.66 -11.44 5.19
C GLY A 471 -33.68 -10.42 6.32
N GLY A 472 -34.72 -10.51 7.16
CA GLY A 472 -34.87 -9.65 8.33
C GLY A 472 -34.07 -10.12 9.54
N LYS A 473 -34.35 -9.48 10.69
CA LYS A 473 -33.70 -9.76 11.98
C LYS A 473 -33.77 -11.23 12.42
N GLY A 474 -34.87 -11.93 12.10
CA GLY A 474 -35.00 -13.36 12.41
C GLY A 474 -33.99 -14.22 11.65
N GLN A 475 -33.79 -13.92 10.36
CA GLN A 475 -32.85 -14.62 9.47
C GLN A 475 -31.40 -14.38 9.91
N LEU A 476 -31.09 -13.12 10.27
CA LEU A 476 -29.79 -12.76 10.85
C LEU A 476 -29.49 -13.54 12.12
N GLY A 477 -30.45 -13.63 13.04
CA GLY A 477 -30.30 -14.38 14.30
C GLY A 477 -30.06 -15.87 14.08
N ALA A 478 -30.77 -16.49 13.13
CA ALA A 478 -30.56 -17.89 12.77
C ALA A 478 -29.16 -18.13 12.16
N ALA A 479 -28.69 -17.23 11.30
CA ALA A 479 -27.37 -17.31 10.71
C ALA A 479 -26.24 -17.12 11.74
N ALA A 480 -26.37 -16.13 12.63
CA ALA A 480 -25.40 -15.87 13.68
C ALA A 480 -25.24 -17.06 14.65
N ALA A 481 -26.35 -17.72 15.02
CA ALA A 481 -26.31 -18.91 15.85
C ALA A 481 -25.50 -20.05 15.21
N VAL A 482 -25.69 -20.29 13.91
CA VAL A 482 -24.97 -21.34 13.17
C VAL A 482 -23.48 -21.05 13.08
N LEU A 483 -23.10 -19.80 12.80
CA LEU A 483 -21.69 -19.41 12.75
C LEU A 483 -21.03 -19.58 14.13
N ALA A 484 -21.76 -19.28 15.21
CA ALA A 484 -21.30 -19.52 16.58
C ALA A 484 -21.07 -21.00 16.88
N GLU A 485 -22.02 -21.87 16.50
CA GLU A 485 -21.91 -23.33 16.65
C GLU A 485 -20.71 -23.92 15.89
N GLN A 486 -20.33 -23.31 14.78
CA GLN A 486 -19.16 -23.68 13.96
C GLN A 486 -17.84 -23.03 14.43
N GLY A 487 -17.84 -22.32 15.57
CA GLY A 487 -16.65 -21.70 16.16
C GLY A 487 -16.20 -20.39 15.51
N ILE A 488 -17.04 -19.75 14.70
CA ILE A 488 -16.76 -18.48 14.02
C ILE A 488 -17.32 -17.34 14.88
N GLN A 489 -16.51 -16.86 15.84
CA GLN A 489 -16.87 -15.78 16.78
C GLN A 489 -15.67 -14.83 17.01
N PRO A 490 -15.81 -13.50 16.86
CA PRO A 490 -17.00 -12.81 16.34
C PRO A 490 -17.18 -13.03 14.83
N ALA A 491 -18.41 -13.30 14.39
CA ALA A 491 -18.74 -13.37 12.97
C ALA A 491 -19.11 -11.98 12.44
N ASN A 492 -18.45 -11.52 11.39
CA ASN A 492 -18.86 -10.35 10.63
C ASN A 492 -20.08 -10.73 9.77
N ILE A 493 -21.28 -10.40 10.23
CA ILE A 493 -22.53 -10.76 9.56
C ILE A 493 -23.53 -9.60 9.55
N ILE A 494 -24.19 -9.39 8.41
CA ILE A 494 -25.24 -8.39 8.22
C ILE A 494 -26.45 -9.00 7.51
N SER A 495 -27.58 -8.30 7.52
CA SER A 495 -28.79 -8.70 6.81
C SER A 495 -29.43 -7.51 6.08
N LEU A 496 -30.01 -7.76 4.91
CA LEU A 496 -30.78 -6.78 4.14
C LEU A 496 -32.28 -7.07 4.26
N ALA A 497 -33.05 -6.12 4.77
CA ALA A 497 -34.48 -6.29 4.99
C ALA A 497 -35.30 -5.72 3.81
N LYS A 498 -36.13 -6.56 3.17
CA LYS A 498 -36.88 -6.28 1.93
C LYS A 498 -37.88 -5.10 1.94
N ARG A 499 -37.98 -4.29 3.01
CA ARG A 499 -39.07 -3.28 3.14
C ARG A 499 -38.65 -1.83 3.38
N GLU A 500 -37.38 -1.55 3.65
CA GLU A 500 -36.86 -0.19 3.86
C GLU A 500 -35.40 -0.10 3.36
N GLU A 501 -35.19 -0.24 2.05
CA GLU A 501 -33.91 0.06 1.40
C GLU A 501 -33.81 1.54 1.01
#